data_AF-A0A2L2TF48-F1
#
_entry.id   AF-A0A2L2TF48-F1
#
_cell.length_a   1.000
_cell.length_b   1.000
_cell.length_c   1.000
_cell.angle_alpha   90.00
_cell.angle_beta   90.00
_cell.angle_gamma   90.00
#
_symmetry.space_group_name_H-M   'P 1'
#
loop_
_entity.id
_entity.type
_entity.pdbx_description
1 polymer ?
#
loop_
_entity_poly.entity_id
_entity_poly.type
_entity_poly.pdbx_seq_one_letter_code
_entity_poly.pdbx_strand_id
1 'polypeptide(L)'
;MAAAPPESSVLSLLNGISPRLSVKELEVVPSARLQRLYNVKVTEGPSLLLALPPPPVIRLLRSEKSTLGSEAAVLKWLSSDPRERKVCSSTVTNEPMGKTTGSTLGSDVPDNTLTGYLPLLVRHESLAGMSPVEYNLVRPPRGTAIPVLSKSLSSSERRVLDFQSGQLLRRIANQVSPTRKFGIAADVLSVPPSVVHHPPLRFEGSLSESKGADSWRVAFHSLMESVLRDGEDLTIMLNYKNIRHQFARFAHLLDAVTKPRLVVIDAGEDSNTLVHRTCETSKKFKTPAEEMEGVPESKLARGSSRKSDLVRKRRSDYRIVVQDDTNGKEDRAITEEPVAKQIELTGLRQWSNCIFGDPLIASVFSKTPSPSVDFWRGFDNPIPGQETSLPNIIEDKENAHIRILLYECYHALVDLVGEYYRPQNDSSMKELAARKHLASVLGQLEELDDMDRQRRRRPSGEMSPAKRPRSGQESEGDSES
;
A
#
# COMPACT_ATOMS: atom_id res chain seq x y z
N MET A 1 -9.24 -2.14 -20.57
CA MET A 1 -9.61 -3.37 -19.82
C MET A 1 -9.42 -4.58 -20.72
N ALA A 2 -8.90 -5.69 -20.21
CA ALA A 2 -8.89 -6.95 -20.95
C ALA A 2 -10.26 -7.66 -20.82
N ALA A 3 -10.62 -8.48 -21.80
CA ALA A 3 -11.87 -9.25 -21.75
C ALA A 3 -11.88 -10.22 -20.57
N ALA A 4 -13.00 -10.28 -19.86
CA ALA A 4 -13.26 -11.36 -18.92
C ALA A 4 -13.34 -12.69 -19.70
N PRO A 5 -12.73 -13.79 -19.23
CA PRO A 5 -12.98 -15.12 -19.78
C PRO A 5 -14.48 -15.45 -19.69
N PRO A 6 -15.00 -16.30 -20.60
CA PRO A 6 -16.41 -16.69 -20.59
C PRO A 6 -16.83 -17.19 -19.20
N GLU A 7 -17.99 -16.73 -18.74
CA GLU A 7 -18.58 -17.14 -17.46
C GLU A 7 -18.68 -18.67 -17.35
N SER A 8 -19.07 -19.32 -18.44
CA SER A 8 -19.08 -20.78 -18.55
C SER A 8 -17.74 -21.44 -18.21
N SER A 9 -16.60 -20.87 -18.64
CA SER A 9 -15.27 -21.40 -18.30
C SER A 9 -14.93 -21.23 -16.81
N VAL A 10 -15.37 -20.13 -16.19
CA VAL A 10 -15.16 -19.90 -14.75
C VAL A 10 -16.07 -20.79 -13.90
N LEU A 11 -17.32 -21.01 -14.33
CA LEU A 11 -18.24 -21.96 -13.70
C LEU A 11 -17.76 -23.42 -13.86
N SER A 12 -17.24 -23.81 -15.02
CA SER A 12 -16.60 -25.13 -15.21
C SER A 12 -15.42 -25.34 -14.26
N LEU A 13 -14.57 -24.31 -14.08
CA LEU A 13 -13.49 -24.34 -13.10
C LEU A 13 -14.02 -24.49 -11.67
N LEU A 14 -15.00 -23.67 -11.26
CA LEU A 14 -15.59 -23.74 -9.91
C LEU A 14 -16.25 -25.11 -9.60
N ASN A 15 -16.95 -25.69 -10.58
CA ASN A 15 -17.52 -27.05 -10.47
C ASN A 15 -16.43 -28.12 -10.31
N GLY A 16 -15.28 -27.97 -11.00
CA GLY A 16 -14.12 -28.85 -10.84
C GLY A 16 -13.40 -28.67 -9.50
N ILE A 17 -13.35 -27.45 -8.95
CA ILE A 17 -12.76 -27.15 -7.64
C ILE A 17 -13.60 -27.80 -6.53
N SER A 18 -14.93 -27.66 -6.57
CA SER A 18 -15.84 -28.29 -5.63
C SER A 18 -17.24 -28.45 -6.26
N PRO A 19 -17.67 -29.68 -6.63
CA PRO A 19 -19.01 -29.90 -7.16
C PRO A 19 -20.13 -29.76 -6.10
N ARG A 20 -19.76 -29.46 -4.84
CA ARG A 20 -20.70 -29.07 -3.77
C ARG A 20 -20.89 -27.55 -3.67
N LEU A 21 -20.09 -26.75 -4.38
CA LEU A 21 -20.19 -25.29 -4.37
C LEU A 21 -21.29 -24.84 -5.34
N SER A 22 -22.53 -24.82 -4.86
CA SER A 22 -23.69 -24.35 -5.63
C SER A 22 -23.58 -22.83 -5.87
N VAL A 23 -23.01 -22.44 -7.01
CA VAL A 23 -22.87 -21.04 -7.42
C VAL A 23 -24.24 -20.50 -7.86
N LYS A 24 -24.67 -19.41 -7.23
CA LYS A 24 -25.90 -18.67 -7.57
C LYS A 24 -25.65 -17.59 -8.61
N GLU A 25 -24.53 -16.89 -8.50
CA GLU A 25 -24.24 -15.67 -9.26
C GLU A 25 -22.72 -15.41 -9.27
N LEU A 26 -22.21 -14.88 -10.39
CA LEU A 26 -20.79 -14.60 -10.60
C LEU A 26 -20.60 -13.16 -11.09
N GLU A 27 -19.98 -12.29 -10.29
CA GLU A 27 -19.75 -10.88 -10.65
C GLU A 27 -18.26 -10.60 -10.85
N VAL A 28 -17.88 -9.90 -11.92
CA VAL A 28 -16.50 -9.40 -12.13
C VAL A 28 -16.23 -8.22 -11.19
N VAL A 29 -15.12 -8.24 -10.46
CA VAL A 29 -14.74 -7.19 -9.50
C VAL A 29 -13.48 -6.45 -9.97
N PRO A 30 -13.42 -5.11 -10.05
CA PRO A 30 -12.29 -4.42 -10.71
C PRO A 30 -11.02 -4.45 -9.83
N SER A 31 -10.00 -5.25 -10.17
CA SER A 31 -8.81 -5.47 -9.32
C SER A 31 -7.99 -4.19 -9.05
N ALA A 32 -7.30 -4.15 -7.90
CA ALA A 32 -6.25 -3.17 -7.61
C ALA A 32 -4.92 -3.48 -8.33
N ARG A 33 -4.81 -4.68 -8.93
CA ARG A 33 -3.64 -5.21 -9.65
C ARG A 33 -4.10 -5.82 -10.98
N LEU A 34 -3.30 -6.69 -11.57
CA LEU A 34 -3.56 -7.30 -12.90
C LEU A 34 -4.36 -8.62 -12.83
N GLN A 35 -4.61 -9.16 -11.64
CA GLN A 35 -5.39 -10.38 -11.43
C GLN A 35 -6.86 -10.16 -11.85
N ARG A 36 -7.52 -11.22 -12.36
CA ARG A 36 -8.98 -11.19 -12.62
C ARG A 36 -9.70 -11.64 -11.36
N LEU A 37 -10.56 -10.79 -10.79
CA LEU A 37 -11.32 -11.10 -9.58
C LEU A 37 -12.79 -11.35 -9.87
N TYR A 38 -13.35 -12.36 -9.22
CA TYR A 38 -14.76 -12.73 -9.30
C TYR A 38 -15.38 -12.89 -7.91
N ASN A 39 -16.47 -12.19 -7.65
CA ASN A 39 -17.33 -12.46 -6.49
C ASN A 39 -18.23 -13.65 -6.84
N VAL A 40 -18.07 -14.74 -6.10
CA VAL A 40 -18.82 -15.98 -6.23
C VAL A 40 -19.88 -16.00 -5.12
N LYS A 41 -21.13 -15.67 -5.46
CA LYS A 41 -22.24 -15.79 -4.52
C LYS A 41 -22.70 -17.25 -4.52
N VAL A 42 -22.57 -17.93 -3.38
CA VAL A 42 -23.02 -19.32 -3.18
C VAL A 42 -24.49 -19.30 -2.76
N THR A 43 -25.26 -20.35 -3.08
CA THR A 43 -26.65 -20.49 -2.56
C THR A 43 -26.68 -20.71 -1.05
N GLU A 44 -25.69 -21.43 -0.52
CA GLU A 44 -25.53 -21.73 0.90
C GLU A 44 -24.12 -21.34 1.38
N GLY A 45 -24.04 -20.48 2.39
CA GLY A 45 -22.77 -20.02 2.97
C GLY A 45 -22.33 -18.61 2.55
N PRO A 46 -21.12 -18.18 2.94
CA PRO A 46 -20.61 -16.84 2.65
C PRO A 46 -20.10 -16.73 1.21
N SER A 47 -20.27 -15.55 0.60
CA SER A 47 -19.66 -15.23 -0.69
C SER A 47 -18.14 -15.39 -0.66
N LEU A 48 -17.58 -15.88 -1.75
CA LEU A 48 -16.14 -16.09 -1.93
C LEU A 48 -15.60 -15.17 -3.02
N LEU A 49 -14.32 -14.86 -2.97
CA LEU A 49 -13.58 -14.16 -4.01
C LEU A 49 -12.64 -15.15 -4.69
N LEU A 50 -12.87 -15.40 -5.98
CA LEU A 50 -11.97 -16.16 -6.84
C LEU A 50 -11.03 -15.18 -7.55
N ALA A 51 -9.72 -15.32 -7.35
CA ALA A 51 -8.69 -14.59 -8.06
C ALA A 51 -7.99 -15.52 -9.07
N LEU A 52 -8.04 -15.13 -10.34
CA LEU A 52 -7.43 -15.81 -11.48
C LEU A 52 -6.24 -14.97 -12.01
N PRO A 53 -5.25 -15.60 -12.68
CA PRO A 53 -4.10 -14.91 -13.24
C PRO A 53 -4.53 -13.86 -14.28
N PRO A 54 -3.69 -12.86 -14.61
CA PRO A 54 -3.91 -11.97 -15.74
C PRO A 54 -4.15 -12.77 -17.05
N PRO A 55 -4.96 -12.27 -18.00
CA PRO A 55 -5.04 -12.87 -19.34
C PRO A 55 -3.66 -12.95 -20.02
N PRO A 56 -3.34 -14.02 -20.78
CA PRO A 56 -2.01 -14.20 -21.39
C PRO A 56 -1.55 -13.08 -22.34
N VAL A 57 -2.48 -12.27 -22.85
CA VAL A 57 -2.19 -11.08 -23.67
C VAL A 57 -1.64 -9.89 -22.88
N ILE A 58 -1.74 -9.89 -21.55
CA ILE A 58 -1.16 -8.84 -20.70
C ILE A 58 0.30 -9.20 -20.44
N ARG A 59 1.24 -8.41 -20.99
CA ARG A 59 2.66 -8.52 -20.67
C ARG A 59 2.88 -8.13 -19.20
N LEU A 60 3.59 -8.99 -18.47
CA LEU A 60 3.88 -8.83 -17.04
C LEU A 60 5.34 -8.50 -16.82
N LEU A 61 5.60 -7.56 -15.92
CA LEU A 61 6.94 -7.25 -15.39
C LEU A 61 7.52 -8.49 -14.69
N ARG A 62 8.83 -8.58 -14.59
CA ARG A 62 9.57 -9.67 -13.91
C ARG A 62 9.06 -9.93 -12.49
N SER A 63 8.70 -8.89 -11.76
CA SER A 63 8.17 -8.93 -10.38
C SER A 63 6.71 -9.39 -10.25
N GLU A 64 5.92 -9.35 -11.33
CA GLU A 64 4.47 -9.66 -11.29
C GLU A 64 4.14 -11.15 -11.48
N LYS A 65 5.11 -11.94 -12.00
CA LYS A 65 4.98 -13.35 -12.42
C LYS A 65 4.73 -14.39 -11.31
N SER A 66 4.53 -13.99 -10.06
CA SER A 66 4.22 -14.92 -8.95
C SER A 66 3.18 -14.36 -7.96
N THR A 67 2.36 -13.41 -8.41
CA THR A 67 1.39 -12.67 -7.59
C THR A 67 0.38 -13.54 -6.84
N LEU A 68 -0.21 -14.57 -7.48
CA LEU A 68 -1.18 -15.47 -6.83
C LEU A 68 -0.52 -16.39 -5.79
N GLY A 69 0.51 -17.16 -6.16
CA GLY A 69 1.27 -17.97 -5.20
C GLY A 69 1.88 -17.18 -4.04
N SER A 70 2.36 -15.95 -4.28
CA SER A 70 2.87 -15.04 -3.23
C SER A 70 1.78 -14.69 -2.21
N GLU A 71 0.61 -14.28 -2.69
CA GLU A 71 -0.56 -13.98 -1.86
C GLU A 71 -1.00 -15.20 -1.04
N ALA A 72 -1.10 -16.38 -1.66
CA ALA A 72 -1.47 -17.60 -0.97
C ALA A 72 -0.48 -17.98 0.14
N ALA A 73 0.82 -17.85 -0.12
CA ALA A 73 1.86 -18.14 0.87
C ALA A 73 1.87 -17.15 2.04
N VAL A 74 1.72 -15.84 1.76
CA VAL A 74 1.64 -14.81 2.80
C VAL A 74 0.39 -15.00 3.65
N LEU A 75 -0.78 -15.20 3.03
CA LEU A 75 -2.03 -15.42 3.79
C LEU A 75 -1.96 -16.69 4.64
N LYS A 76 -1.38 -17.79 4.12
CA LYS A 76 -1.17 -19.01 4.90
C LYS A 76 -0.23 -18.77 6.09
N TRP A 77 0.92 -18.12 5.87
CA TRP A 77 1.89 -17.80 6.92
C TRP A 77 1.32 -16.86 8.00
N LEU A 78 0.55 -15.84 7.61
CA LEU A 78 -0.11 -14.92 8.53
C LEU A 78 -1.33 -15.53 9.25
N SER A 79 -1.86 -16.65 8.77
CA SER A 79 -2.96 -17.41 9.41
C SER A 79 -2.45 -18.53 10.33
N SER A 80 -1.25 -19.05 10.12
CA SER A 80 -0.61 -20.05 10.98
C SER A 80 -0.41 -19.56 12.42
N ASP A 81 -0.35 -20.48 13.38
CA ASP A 81 -0.14 -20.15 14.80
C ASP A 81 1.19 -19.38 15.01
N PRO A 82 1.26 -18.37 15.92
CA PRO A 82 2.50 -17.67 16.23
C PRO A 82 3.70 -18.56 16.64
N ARG A 83 3.45 -19.79 17.08
CA ARG A 83 4.46 -20.85 17.32
C ARG A 83 4.94 -21.43 15.99
N GLU A 84 4.04 -21.86 15.11
CA GLU A 84 4.37 -22.44 13.80
C GLU A 84 5.17 -21.47 12.91
N ARG A 85 4.87 -20.17 12.97
CA ARG A 85 5.62 -19.13 12.23
C ARG A 85 7.12 -19.11 12.52
N LYS A 86 7.57 -19.73 13.64
CA LYS A 86 8.98 -19.90 14.01
C LYS A 86 9.56 -21.27 13.63
N VAL A 87 8.72 -22.27 13.35
CA VAL A 87 9.12 -23.68 13.14
C VAL A 87 9.61 -23.97 11.72
N CYS A 88 9.26 -23.12 10.73
CA CYS A 88 9.83 -23.19 9.36
C CYS A 88 11.37 -22.99 9.29
N SER A 89 12.06 -22.85 10.42
CA SER A 89 13.52 -22.70 10.53
C SER A 89 14.28 -24.02 10.59
N SER A 90 13.63 -25.19 10.70
CA SER A 90 14.31 -26.47 10.94
C SER A 90 13.88 -27.59 10.00
N THR A 91 14.83 -28.11 9.22
CA THR A 91 14.78 -29.47 8.66
C THR A 91 16.03 -30.24 9.10
N VAL A 92 15.88 -31.54 9.37
CA VAL A 92 16.94 -32.52 9.70
C VAL A 92 17.57 -32.42 11.11
N THR A 93 16.91 -33.00 12.13
CA THR A 93 17.41 -34.15 12.93
C THR A 93 16.31 -34.65 13.91
N ASN A 94 16.54 -35.78 14.59
CA ASN A 94 15.48 -36.63 15.18
C ASN A 94 15.16 -36.41 16.68
N GLU A 95 13.94 -36.85 17.03
CA GLU A 95 13.36 -37.25 18.34
C GLU A 95 14.34 -37.92 19.37
N PRO A 96 14.03 -38.01 20.71
CA PRO A 96 12.66 -38.19 21.22
C PRO A 96 12.19 -37.55 22.55
N MET A 97 10.85 -37.44 22.65
CA MET A 97 9.98 -37.67 23.84
C MET A 97 10.16 -36.82 25.12
N GLY A 98 9.09 -36.07 25.47
CA GLY A 98 8.82 -35.58 26.83
C GLY A 98 7.32 -35.32 27.06
N LYS A 99 6.71 -35.87 28.12
CA LYS A 99 5.27 -35.75 28.43
C LYS A 99 5.01 -34.87 29.66
N THR A 100 4.11 -33.88 29.54
CA THR A 100 3.36 -33.33 30.69
C THR A 100 2.03 -32.72 30.27
N THR A 101 1.13 -32.52 31.24
CA THR A 101 -0.32 -32.27 31.09
C THR A 101 -0.76 -30.93 31.72
N GLY A 102 -1.93 -30.40 31.31
CA GLY A 102 -2.58 -29.21 31.89
C GLY A 102 -2.63 -28.06 30.87
N SER A 103 -3.76 -27.67 30.26
CA SER A 103 -5.12 -27.32 30.73
C SER A 103 -5.29 -25.83 31.00
N THR A 104 -6.00 -25.16 30.08
CA THR A 104 -6.96 -24.06 30.29
C THR A 104 -6.67 -22.96 31.34
N LEU A 105 -6.46 -21.74 30.85
CA LEU A 105 -7.31 -20.62 31.29
C LEU A 105 -7.50 -19.63 30.13
N GLY A 106 -8.66 -18.98 30.05
CA GLY A 106 -8.92 -17.93 29.07
C GLY A 106 -8.21 -16.62 29.42
N SER A 107 -7.88 -15.83 28.40
CA SER A 107 -7.37 -14.47 28.56
C SER A 107 -7.99 -13.61 27.46
N ASP A 108 -8.86 -12.67 27.86
CA ASP A 108 -9.42 -11.66 26.97
C ASP A 108 -8.35 -10.60 26.65
N VAL A 109 -7.40 -11.01 25.81
CA VAL A 109 -6.43 -10.09 25.21
C VAL A 109 -7.18 -9.25 24.16
N PRO A 110 -7.14 -7.91 24.22
CA PRO A 110 -7.79 -7.07 23.20
C PRO A 110 -7.21 -7.38 21.83
N ASP A 111 -8.06 -7.36 20.79
CA ASP A 111 -7.81 -7.98 19.48
C ASP A 111 -6.77 -7.22 18.63
N ASN A 112 -5.51 -7.31 19.07
CA ASN A 112 -4.31 -6.74 18.44
C ASN A 112 -3.85 -7.60 17.23
N THR A 113 -4.71 -8.52 16.78
CA THR A 113 -4.39 -9.60 15.88
C THR A 113 -4.62 -9.15 14.43
N LEU A 114 -3.56 -9.16 13.61
CA LEU A 114 -3.65 -8.80 12.18
C LEU A 114 -4.74 -9.60 11.43
N THR A 115 -5.06 -10.81 11.93
CA THR A 115 -6.14 -11.71 11.50
C THR A 115 -7.44 -11.02 11.14
N GLY A 116 -7.89 -10.00 11.89
CA GLY A 116 -9.14 -9.28 11.60
C GLY A 116 -9.16 -8.55 10.25
N TYR A 117 -7.98 -8.24 9.70
CA TYR A 117 -7.78 -7.54 8.43
C TYR A 117 -7.44 -8.48 7.25
N LEU A 118 -7.34 -9.79 7.49
CA LEU A 118 -6.91 -10.77 6.48
C LEU A 118 -8.10 -11.40 5.75
N PRO A 119 -8.04 -11.58 4.42
CA PRO A 119 -8.89 -12.56 3.73
C PRO A 119 -8.50 -13.97 4.15
N LEU A 120 -9.48 -14.82 4.47
CA LEU A 120 -9.25 -16.22 4.78
C LEU A 120 -9.04 -17.00 3.48
N LEU A 121 -7.83 -17.54 3.27
CA LEU A 121 -7.54 -18.44 2.16
C LEU A 121 -8.31 -19.76 2.33
N VAL A 122 -9.24 -20.05 1.40
CA VAL A 122 -10.03 -21.29 1.38
C VAL A 122 -9.32 -22.38 0.58
N ARG A 123 -8.74 -22.02 -0.58
CA ARG A 123 -7.90 -22.90 -1.40
C ARG A 123 -6.95 -22.07 -2.26
N HIS A 124 -5.72 -22.55 -2.41
CA HIS A 124 -4.82 -22.17 -3.49
C HIS A 124 -4.48 -23.43 -4.27
N GLU A 125 -4.34 -23.30 -5.58
CA GLU A 125 -3.94 -24.39 -6.44
C GLU A 125 -3.10 -23.84 -7.60
N SER A 126 -2.05 -24.58 -7.96
CA SER A 126 -1.13 -24.27 -9.05
C SER A 126 -0.67 -25.59 -9.64
N LEU A 127 -1.30 -26.00 -10.76
CA LEU A 127 -1.15 -27.30 -11.39
C LEU A 127 -0.66 -27.16 -12.83
N ALA A 128 0.52 -27.72 -13.11
CA ALA A 128 1.06 -27.83 -14.46
C ALA A 128 0.42 -29.01 -15.23
N GLY A 129 0.28 -28.86 -16.55
CA GLY A 129 -0.28 -29.89 -17.42
C GLY A 129 -0.66 -29.34 -18.80
N MET A 130 -1.45 -30.10 -19.57
CA MET A 130 -1.93 -29.67 -20.90
C MET A 130 -2.82 -28.42 -20.87
N SER A 131 -3.45 -28.15 -19.73
CA SER A 131 -4.22 -26.94 -19.44
C SER A 131 -3.80 -26.46 -18.04
N PRO A 132 -2.74 -25.64 -17.91
CA PRO A 132 -2.23 -25.23 -16.61
C PRO A 132 -3.25 -24.34 -15.88
N VAL A 133 -3.38 -24.54 -14.57
CA VAL A 133 -4.35 -23.84 -13.72
C VAL A 133 -3.64 -23.24 -12.52
N GLU A 134 -3.82 -21.95 -12.29
CA GLU A 134 -3.44 -21.27 -11.03
C GLU A 134 -4.62 -20.41 -10.56
N TYR A 135 -4.99 -20.48 -9.28
CA TYR A 135 -5.98 -19.58 -8.68
C TYR A 135 -5.84 -19.47 -7.15
N ASN A 136 -6.40 -18.39 -6.60
CA ASN A 136 -6.69 -18.25 -5.17
C ASN A 136 -8.21 -18.18 -4.99
N LEU A 137 -8.77 -18.98 -4.08
CA LEU A 137 -10.15 -18.87 -3.61
C LEU A 137 -10.10 -18.45 -2.14
N VAL A 138 -10.61 -17.25 -1.84
CA VAL A 138 -10.58 -16.66 -0.50
C VAL A 138 -11.98 -16.26 -0.05
N ARG A 139 -12.20 -16.17 1.27
CA ARG A 139 -13.30 -15.39 1.83
C ARG A 139 -12.75 -13.99 2.13
N PRO A 140 -13.19 -12.94 1.42
CA PRO A 140 -12.69 -11.59 1.66
C PRO A 140 -13.08 -11.10 3.07
N PRO A 141 -12.33 -10.14 3.66
CA PRO A 141 -12.81 -9.43 4.84
C PRO A 141 -14.04 -8.57 4.47
N ARG A 142 -14.69 -8.00 5.48
CA ARG A 142 -15.86 -7.12 5.28
C ARG A 142 -15.46 -5.83 4.56
N GLY A 143 -16.46 -5.09 4.06
CA GLY A 143 -16.28 -3.74 3.52
C GLY A 143 -16.15 -3.67 1.98
N THR A 144 -15.93 -2.44 1.50
CA THR A 144 -15.91 -2.06 0.09
C THR A 144 -14.66 -1.23 -0.19
N ALA A 145 -14.06 -1.36 -1.37
CA ALA A 145 -12.91 -0.55 -1.77
C ALA A 145 -13.29 0.93 -1.93
N ILE A 146 -12.41 1.86 -1.53
CA ILE A 146 -12.74 3.31 -1.48
C ILE A 146 -13.26 3.86 -2.83
N PRO A 147 -12.67 3.55 -4.01
CA PRO A 147 -13.19 3.98 -5.32
C PRO A 147 -14.56 3.43 -5.71
N VAL A 148 -15.10 2.43 -5.00
CA VAL A 148 -16.38 1.77 -5.27
C VAL A 148 -17.47 2.23 -4.30
N LEU A 149 -17.16 3.18 -3.40
CA LEU A 149 -18.14 3.75 -2.48
C LEU A 149 -19.15 4.66 -3.19
N SER A 150 -20.44 4.38 -3.02
CA SER A 150 -21.56 5.16 -3.60
C SER A 150 -21.62 6.62 -3.12
N LYS A 151 -20.96 6.94 -2.00
CA LYS A 151 -20.66 8.30 -1.54
C LYS A 151 -19.15 8.41 -1.32
N SER A 152 -18.52 9.45 -1.87
CA SER A 152 -17.14 9.80 -1.59
C SER A 152 -16.88 10.02 -0.09
N LEU A 153 -15.61 9.96 0.31
CA LEU A 153 -15.18 10.24 1.68
C LEU A 153 -15.31 11.74 2.00
N SER A 154 -15.78 12.07 3.21
CA SER A 154 -15.61 13.42 3.77
C SER A 154 -14.17 13.64 4.26
N SER A 155 -13.80 14.90 4.48
CA SER A 155 -12.51 15.25 5.11
C SER A 155 -12.38 14.79 6.57
N SER A 156 -13.48 14.40 7.24
CA SER A 156 -13.44 13.72 8.55
C SER A 156 -13.22 12.21 8.38
N GLU A 157 -13.98 11.56 7.49
CA GLU A 157 -13.80 10.14 7.15
C GLU A 157 -12.37 9.85 6.64
N ARG A 158 -11.82 10.72 5.79
CA ARG A 158 -10.45 10.58 5.26
C ARG A 158 -9.39 10.60 6.35
N ARG A 159 -9.45 11.54 7.30
CA ARG A 159 -8.46 11.64 8.41
C ARG A 159 -8.52 10.43 9.33
N VAL A 160 -9.72 9.93 9.61
CA VAL A 160 -9.93 8.69 10.39
C VAL A 160 -9.36 7.47 9.65
N LEU A 161 -9.60 7.35 8.34
CA LEU A 161 -9.06 6.26 7.53
C LEU A 161 -7.54 6.34 7.33
N ASP A 162 -6.97 7.54 7.16
CA ASP A 162 -5.52 7.74 7.08
C ASP A 162 -4.84 7.21 8.36
N PHE A 163 -5.36 7.58 9.54
CA PHE A 163 -4.88 7.09 10.83
C PHE A 163 -5.01 5.57 10.99
N GLN A 164 -6.16 5.00 10.62
CA GLN A 164 -6.36 3.54 10.65
C GLN A 164 -5.45 2.82 9.65
N SER A 165 -5.15 3.43 8.50
CA SER A 165 -4.20 2.91 7.50
C SER A 165 -2.79 2.89 8.06
N GLY A 166 -2.35 3.97 8.69
CA GLY A 166 -1.06 4.03 9.39
C GLY A 166 -0.93 2.91 10.43
N GLN A 167 -1.96 2.68 11.25
CA GLN A 167 -1.97 1.57 12.20
C GLN A 167 -1.94 0.18 11.52
N LEU A 168 -2.62 -0.01 10.39
CA LEU A 168 -2.58 -1.27 9.66
C LEU A 168 -1.18 -1.53 9.06
N LEU A 169 -0.56 -0.52 8.43
CA LEU A 169 0.81 -0.67 7.92
C LEU A 169 1.80 -0.92 9.07
N ARG A 170 1.57 -0.36 10.26
CA ARG A 170 2.30 -0.74 11.48
C ARG A 170 2.09 -2.20 11.88
N ARG A 171 0.85 -2.71 11.89
CA ARG A 171 0.54 -4.13 12.19
C ARG A 171 1.21 -5.09 11.20
N ILE A 172 1.28 -4.70 9.92
CA ILE A 172 1.94 -5.43 8.83
C ILE A 172 3.47 -5.40 9.02
N ALA A 173 4.07 -4.21 9.20
CA ALA A 173 5.51 -4.03 9.39
C ALA A 173 6.06 -4.62 10.72
N ASN A 174 5.18 -5.00 11.65
CA ASN A 174 5.55 -5.78 12.85
C ASN A 174 5.71 -7.28 12.58
N GLN A 175 5.24 -7.79 11.43
CA GLN A 175 5.55 -9.16 11.00
C GLN A 175 6.95 -9.18 10.37
N VAL A 176 7.81 -10.13 10.77
CA VAL A 176 9.20 -10.25 10.29
C VAL A 176 9.38 -11.58 9.56
N SER A 177 10.17 -11.58 8.49
CA SER A 177 10.49 -12.75 7.65
C SER A 177 10.85 -13.99 8.47
N PRO A 178 10.18 -15.15 8.25
CA PRO A 178 10.45 -16.37 9.01
C PRO A 178 11.84 -16.96 8.73
N THR A 179 12.43 -16.66 7.57
CA THR A 179 13.78 -17.10 7.19
C THR A 179 14.87 -16.08 7.53
N ARG A 180 14.50 -14.89 8.04
CA ARG A 180 15.36 -13.71 8.19
C ARG A 180 15.98 -13.20 6.87
N LYS A 181 15.50 -13.65 5.71
CA LYS A 181 15.90 -13.12 4.40
C LYS A 181 14.98 -11.97 3.95
N PHE A 182 15.56 -11.07 3.16
CA PHE A 182 14.90 -9.95 2.48
C PHE A 182 14.50 -10.33 1.04
N GLY A 183 13.58 -9.58 0.43
CA GLY A 183 13.19 -9.74 -0.98
C GLY A 183 11.71 -10.02 -1.21
N ILE A 184 11.35 -10.47 -2.42
CA ILE A 184 9.95 -10.76 -2.78
C ILE A 184 9.41 -11.90 -1.89
N ALA A 185 8.19 -11.77 -1.37
CA ALA A 185 7.64 -12.76 -0.45
C ALA A 185 7.52 -14.16 -1.08
N ALA A 186 7.30 -14.25 -2.39
CA ALA A 186 7.36 -15.51 -3.15
C ALA A 186 8.71 -16.24 -3.06
N ASP A 187 9.82 -15.50 -3.06
CA ASP A 187 11.17 -16.06 -2.96
C ASP A 187 11.51 -16.40 -1.51
N VAL A 188 11.24 -15.47 -0.59
CA VAL A 188 11.49 -15.62 0.85
C VAL A 188 10.69 -16.78 1.47
N LEU A 189 9.45 -16.99 1.03
CA LEU A 189 8.59 -18.09 1.47
C LEU A 189 8.74 -19.37 0.62
N SER A 190 9.74 -19.45 -0.27
CA SER A 190 10.03 -20.62 -1.11
C SER A 190 8.86 -21.11 -1.98
N VAL A 191 8.03 -20.19 -2.48
CA VAL A 191 6.89 -20.50 -3.35
C VAL A 191 7.42 -20.95 -4.71
N PRO A 192 6.86 -22.00 -5.35
CA PRO A 192 7.18 -22.34 -6.73
C PRO A 192 6.88 -21.20 -7.72
N PRO A 193 7.54 -21.14 -8.89
CA PRO A 193 7.13 -20.25 -9.98
C PRO A 193 5.70 -20.55 -10.47
N SER A 194 5.07 -19.57 -11.10
CA SER A 194 3.75 -19.72 -11.71
C SER A 194 3.77 -20.70 -12.89
N VAL A 195 2.83 -21.66 -12.89
CA VAL A 195 2.68 -22.66 -13.96
C VAL A 195 1.95 -22.13 -15.20
N VAL A 196 1.23 -21.02 -15.07
CA VAL A 196 0.44 -20.37 -16.14
C VAL A 196 1.18 -19.25 -16.86
N HIS A 197 2.35 -18.84 -16.36
CA HIS A 197 3.21 -17.85 -16.99
C HIS A 197 4.38 -18.54 -17.68
N HIS A 198 4.69 -18.12 -18.91
CA HIS A 198 5.69 -18.77 -19.75
C HIS A 198 6.80 -17.79 -20.18
N PRO A 199 8.09 -18.17 -20.11
CA PRO A 199 8.59 -19.37 -19.42
C PRO A 199 8.26 -19.34 -17.92
N PRO A 200 8.06 -20.50 -17.26
CA PRO A 200 7.75 -20.61 -15.82
C PRO A 200 9.00 -20.36 -14.96
N LEU A 201 9.92 -19.51 -15.43
CA LEU A 201 11.11 -19.09 -14.73
C LEU A 201 10.85 -17.73 -14.09
N ARG A 202 11.31 -17.58 -12.85
CA ARG A 202 11.58 -16.24 -12.33
C ARG A 202 12.73 -15.62 -13.11
N PHE A 203 12.87 -14.31 -12.96
CA PHE A 203 13.93 -13.55 -13.60
C PHE A 203 15.32 -14.18 -13.34
N GLU A 204 16.17 -14.26 -14.36
CA GLU A 204 17.52 -14.80 -14.24
C GLU A 204 18.39 -13.88 -13.38
N GLY A 205 18.83 -14.36 -12.21
CA GLY A 205 19.36 -13.53 -11.12
C GLY A 205 18.32 -13.12 -10.05
N SER A 206 17.12 -13.70 -10.07
CA SER A 206 16.16 -13.67 -8.94
C SER A 206 16.74 -14.40 -7.74
N LEU A 207 16.46 -13.85 -6.56
CA LEU A 207 16.82 -14.42 -5.26
C LEU A 207 16.00 -15.67 -4.87
N SER A 208 15.28 -16.27 -5.82
CA SER A 208 14.47 -17.48 -5.61
C SER A 208 15.30 -18.69 -5.18
N GLU A 209 16.49 -18.88 -5.77
CA GLU A 209 17.41 -19.98 -5.43
C GLU A 209 17.98 -19.82 -4.01
N SER A 210 18.34 -18.59 -3.63
CA SER A 210 18.85 -18.24 -2.30
C SER A 210 17.76 -18.01 -1.24
N LYS A 211 16.48 -18.12 -1.62
CA LYS A 211 15.28 -17.89 -0.79
C LYS A 211 15.24 -16.47 -0.18
N GLY A 212 15.57 -15.48 -1.00
CA GLY A 212 15.79 -14.08 -0.61
C GLY A 212 17.28 -13.74 -0.45
N ALA A 213 17.57 -12.53 0.01
CA ALA A 213 18.92 -12.02 0.25
C ALA A 213 19.21 -11.76 1.74
N ASP A 214 20.49 -11.70 2.10
CA ASP A 214 20.97 -11.49 3.47
C ASP A 214 20.97 -10.03 3.93
N SER A 215 20.93 -9.05 3.00
CA SER A 215 20.72 -7.64 3.35
C SER A 215 19.70 -6.96 2.44
N TRP A 216 19.06 -5.92 2.98
CA TRP A 216 18.07 -5.15 2.24
C TRP A 216 18.65 -4.47 1.00
N ARG A 217 19.92 -4.00 1.05
CA ARG A 217 20.65 -3.48 -0.12
C ARG A 217 20.61 -4.44 -1.31
N VAL A 218 20.88 -5.73 -1.09
CA VAL A 218 20.92 -6.74 -2.17
C VAL A 218 19.51 -7.06 -2.67
N ALA A 219 18.54 -7.16 -1.77
CA ALA A 219 17.14 -7.38 -2.13
C ALA A 219 16.57 -6.22 -2.97
N PHE A 220 16.76 -4.97 -2.54
CA PHE A 220 16.26 -3.81 -3.25
C PHE A 220 17.04 -3.53 -4.56
N HIS A 221 18.35 -3.83 -4.62
CA HIS A 221 19.08 -3.84 -5.88
C HIS A 221 18.48 -4.81 -6.89
N SER A 222 18.13 -6.04 -6.47
CA SER A 222 17.47 -7.03 -7.33
C SER A 222 16.08 -6.56 -7.80
N LEU A 223 15.29 -5.92 -6.93
CA LEU A 223 14.02 -5.29 -7.31
C LEU A 223 14.23 -4.22 -8.40
N MET A 224 15.13 -3.26 -8.17
CA MET A 224 15.38 -2.16 -9.11
C MET A 224 15.99 -2.63 -10.44
N GLU A 225 16.98 -3.52 -10.40
CA GLU A 225 17.60 -4.08 -11.61
C GLU A 225 16.60 -4.92 -12.42
N SER A 226 15.61 -5.57 -11.79
CA SER A 226 14.57 -6.30 -12.51
C SER A 226 13.70 -5.38 -13.37
N VAL A 227 13.29 -4.20 -12.87
CA VAL A 227 12.51 -3.23 -13.66
C VAL A 227 13.37 -2.48 -14.68
N LEU A 228 14.65 -2.23 -14.38
CA LEU A 228 15.58 -1.68 -15.38
C LEU A 228 15.73 -2.63 -16.58
N ARG A 229 15.85 -3.94 -16.36
CA ARG A 229 15.88 -4.93 -17.45
C ARG A 229 14.54 -5.10 -18.17
N ASP A 230 13.40 -4.95 -17.48
CA ASP A 230 12.10 -4.86 -18.18
C ASP A 230 12.08 -3.63 -19.13
N GLY A 231 12.73 -2.51 -18.76
CA GLY A 231 12.89 -1.35 -19.64
C GLY A 231 13.88 -1.56 -20.79
N GLU A 232 15.01 -2.21 -20.53
CA GLU A 232 16.03 -2.54 -21.54
C GLU A 232 15.50 -3.54 -22.58
N ASP A 233 14.73 -4.56 -22.15
CA ASP A 233 14.00 -5.50 -23.04
C ASP A 233 12.99 -4.82 -23.98
N LEU A 234 12.51 -3.62 -23.63
CA LEU A 234 11.63 -2.80 -24.46
C LEU A 234 12.36 -1.62 -25.13
N THR A 235 13.68 -1.53 -24.99
CA THR A 235 14.51 -0.43 -25.52
C THR A 235 14.04 0.97 -25.09
N ILE A 236 13.42 1.09 -23.91
CA ILE A 236 12.87 2.37 -23.42
C ILE A 236 14.04 3.35 -23.22
N MET A 237 13.97 4.53 -23.84
CA MET A 237 15.03 5.55 -23.73
C MET A 237 15.07 6.17 -22.33
N LEU A 238 15.88 5.60 -21.43
CA LEU A 238 16.14 6.09 -20.07
C LEU A 238 17.65 6.32 -19.86
N ASN A 239 18.02 7.15 -18.88
CA ASN A 239 19.41 7.29 -18.45
C ASN A 239 19.77 6.19 -17.43
N TYR A 240 19.78 4.93 -17.88
CA TYR A 240 20.09 3.75 -17.07
C TYR A 240 21.42 3.89 -16.30
N LYS A 241 22.42 4.53 -16.92
CA LYS A 241 23.71 4.80 -16.28
C LYS A 241 23.58 5.72 -15.06
N ASN A 242 22.81 6.82 -15.16
CA ASN A 242 22.61 7.71 -14.01
C ASN A 242 21.76 7.05 -12.92
N ILE A 243 20.73 6.28 -13.28
CA ILE A 243 19.91 5.55 -12.30
C ILE A 243 20.77 4.56 -11.51
N ARG A 244 21.54 3.69 -12.19
CA ARG A 244 22.46 2.74 -11.54
C ARG A 244 23.57 3.44 -10.75
N HIS A 245 24.02 4.63 -11.18
CA HIS A 245 24.99 5.45 -10.45
C HIS A 245 24.45 6.05 -9.15
N GLN A 246 23.32 6.76 -9.19
CA GLN A 246 22.69 7.35 -8.00
C GLN A 246 22.24 6.25 -7.02
N PHE A 247 21.80 5.10 -7.52
CA PHE A 247 21.61 3.92 -6.67
C PHE A 247 22.91 3.49 -5.98
N ALA A 248 23.97 3.18 -6.74
CA ALA A 248 25.22 2.63 -6.18
C ALA A 248 25.87 3.55 -5.14
N ARG A 249 25.69 4.87 -5.30
CA ARG A 249 26.12 5.93 -4.39
C ARG A 249 25.46 5.81 -3.01
N PHE A 250 24.13 5.78 -2.96
CA PHE A 250 23.36 5.73 -1.71
C PHE A 250 23.00 4.31 -1.24
N ALA A 251 23.34 3.27 -2.00
CA ALA A 251 23.02 1.88 -1.69
C ALA A 251 23.52 1.40 -0.33
N HIS A 252 24.58 2.00 0.21
CA HIS A 252 25.13 1.67 1.51
C HIS A 252 24.17 2.00 2.68
N LEU A 253 23.33 3.03 2.54
CA LEU A 253 22.30 3.39 3.53
C LEU A 253 21.23 2.29 3.70
N LEU A 254 21.06 1.43 2.70
CA LEU A 254 20.11 0.32 2.76
C LEU A 254 20.58 -0.82 3.68
N ASP A 255 21.87 -0.89 4.05
CA ASP A 255 22.36 -1.86 5.04
C ASP A 255 21.92 -1.52 6.47
N ALA A 256 21.52 -0.28 6.74
CA ALA A 256 20.99 0.14 8.05
C ALA A 256 19.62 -0.50 8.37
N VAL A 257 18.95 -1.09 7.38
CA VAL A 257 17.70 -1.83 7.55
C VAL A 257 18.03 -3.28 7.87
N THR A 258 18.09 -3.61 9.17
CA THR A 258 18.50 -4.94 9.64
C THR A 258 17.34 -5.93 9.78
N LYS A 259 16.09 -5.47 9.83
CA LYS A 259 14.92 -6.34 10.02
C LYS A 259 14.11 -6.49 8.73
N PRO A 260 14.04 -7.70 8.14
CA PRO A 260 13.20 -7.97 6.96
C PRO A 260 11.71 -8.01 7.35
N ARG A 261 11.08 -6.84 7.40
CA ARG A 261 9.68 -6.66 7.79
C ARG A 261 8.76 -6.90 6.61
N LEU A 262 7.59 -7.51 6.83
CA LEU A 262 6.58 -7.64 5.78
C LEU A 262 6.13 -6.25 5.33
N VAL A 263 6.09 -6.04 4.02
CA VAL A 263 5.51 -4.85 3.38
C VAL A 263 4.59 -5.32 2.26
N VAL A 264 3.31 -4.93 2.34
CA VAL A 264 2.42 -4.92 1.18
C VAL A 264 2.63 -3.57 0.51
N ILE A 265 3.29 -3.55 -0.66
CA ILE A 265 3.77 -2.30 -1.24
C ILE A 265 2.62 -1.31 -1.52
N ASP A 266 1.47 -1.81 -1.97
CA ASP A 266 0.27 -1.05 -2.30
C ASP A 266 -0.77 -0.99 -1.15
N ALA A 267 -0.31 -1.06 0.11
CA ALA A 267 -1.16 -0.80 1.27
C ALA A 267 -1.27 0.71 1.55
N GLY A 268 -2.47 1.18 1.92
CA GLY A 268 -2.77 2.62 1.98
C GLY A 268 -3.10 3.23 0.61
N GLU A 269 -3.16 2.42 -0.45
CA GLU A 269 -3.82 2.79 -1.70
C GLU A 269 -5.35 2.70 -1.55
N ASP A 270 -6.08 3.73 -1.99
CA ASP A 270 -7.54 3.74 -1.98
C ASP A 270 -8.12 2.52 -2.74
N SER A 271 -7.45 2.06 -3.82
CA SER A 271 -7.83 0.89 -4.63
C SER A 271 -7.73 -0.46 -3.89
N ASN A 272 -6.78 -0.58 -2.96
CA ASN A 272 -6.52 -1.80 -2.18
C ASN A 272 -7.10 -1.73 -0.75
N THR A 273 -7.47 -0.55 -0.27
CA THR A 273 -8.02 -0.34 1.08
C THR A 273 -9.51 -0.64 1.13
N LEU A 274 -9.93 -1.60 1.95
CA LEU A 274 -11.32 -1.94 2.20
C LEU A 274 -11.85 -1.22 3.43
N VAL A 275 -13.05 -0.64 3.33
CA VAL A 275 -13.69 0.11 4.40
C VAL A 275 -15.16 -0.25 4.57
N HIS A 276 -15.65 -0.18 5.80
CA HIS A 276 -17.06 -0.30 6.14
C HIS A 276 -17.54 0.99 6.80
N ARG A 277 -18.76 1.42 6.48
CA ARG A 277 -19.45 2.51 7.17
C ARG A 277 -20.50 1.90 8.07
N THR A 278 -20.30 1.93 9.38
CA THR A 278 -21.40 1.63 10.29
C THR A 278 -22.39 2.79 10.25
N CYS A 279 -23.65 2.46 10.02
CA CYS A 279 -24.75 3.39 10.20
C CYS A 279 -25.59 2.82 11.34
N GLU A 280 -25.66 3.53 12.46
CA GLU A 280 -26.55 3.16 13.55
C GLU A 280 -27.99 3.17 13.06
N THR A 281 -28.55 1.99 12.76
CA THR A 281 -29.99 1.85 12.67
C THR A 281 -30.51 1.87 14.10
N SER A 282 -30.81 3.07 14.60
CA SER A 282 -31.46 3.33 15.88
C SER A 282 -32.93 2.88 15.86
N LYS A 283 -33.13 1.58 15.59
CA LYS A 283 -34.37 0.84 15.76
C LYS A 283 -34.70 0.81 17.25
N LYS A 284 -35.27 1.89 17.75
CA LYS A 284 -36.00 1.89 19.03
C LYS A 284 -37.10 0.83 18.90
N PHE A 285 -36.89 -0.32 19.52
CA PHE A 285 -37.94 -1.31 19.73
C PHE A 285 -39.01 -0.65 20.60
N LYS A 286 -40.08 -0.16 19.96
CA LYS A 286 -41.33 0.13 20.67
C LYS A 286 -42.01 -1.20 20.95
N THR A 287 -42.04 -1.59 22.22
CA THR A 287 -42.99 -2.60 22.69
C THR A 287 -44.42 -2.09 22.50
N PRO A 288 -45.36 -2.90 21.97
CA PRO A 288 -46.76 -2.53 21.89
C PRO A 288 -47.43 -2.67 23.27
N ALA A 289 -48.30 -1.72 23.60
CA ALA A 289 -49.30 -1.81 24.66
C ALA A 289 -50.46 -0.89 24.33
N GLU A 290 -51.69 -1.41 24.42
CA GLU A 290 -52.95 -0.67 24.37
C GLU A 290 -53.25 -0.03 25.76
N GLU A 291 -54.13 0.97 25.93
CA GLU A 291 -55.01 1.67 24.97
C GLU A 291 -54.84 3.22 25.09
N MET A 292 -55.78 4.17 25.21
CA MET A 292 -57.26 4.22 25.28
C MET A 292 -57.82 5.54 24.67
N GLU A 293 -59.11 5.82 24.86
CA GLU A 293 -59.91 6.90 24.26
C GLU A 293 -59.55 8.37 24.61
N GLY A 294 -59.97 9.30 23.73
CA GLY A 294 -60.00 10.75 23.98
C GLY A 294 -60.24 11.62 22.73
N VAL A 295 -61.50 11.97 22.43
CA VAL A 295 -61.99 12.69 21.22
C VAL A 295 -63.14 13.64 21.66
N PRO A 296 -63.48 14.81 21.04
CA PRO A 296 -63.17 15.30 19.67
C PRO A 296 -62.64 16.75 19.48
N GLU A 297 -62.15 17.00 18.26
CA GLU A 297 -62.23 18.19 17.37
C GLU A 297 -62.44 19.65 17.87
N SER A 298 -61.77 20.61 17.21
CA SER A 298 -62.51 21.62 16.38
C SER A 298 -61.66 22.55 15.46
N LYS A 299 -62.19 22.75 14.24
CA LYS A 299 -62.25 24.02 13.42
C LYS A 299 -60.98 24.70 12.84
N LEU A 300 -60.69 24.30 11.59
CA LEU A 300 -60.44 25.12 10.39
C LEU A 300 -60.44 26.68 10.47
N ALA A 301 -59.36 27.31 9.96
CA ALA A 301 -59.35 28.57 9.17
C ALA A 301 -58.04 28.64 8.33
N ARG A 302 -58.06 28.64 6.98
CA ARG A 302 -58.23 29.78 6.03
C ARG A 302 -57.20 30.92 6.15
N GLY A 303 -56.40 31.14 5.10
CA GLY A 303 -55.63 32.38 4.85
C GLY A 303 -54.59 32.25 3.73
N SER A 304 -54.55 33.16 2.75
CA SER A 304 -53.63 33.10 1.58
C SER A 304 -53.23 34.49 1.03
N SER A 305 -51.92 34.74 0.89
CA SER A 305 -51.29 35.71 -0.05
C SER A 305 -49.76 35.46 -0.04
N ARG A 306 -49.02 35.17 -1.12
CA ARG A 306 -48.73 35.85 -2.42
C ARG A 306 -47.66 36.97 -2.38
N LYS A 307 -46.44 36.65 -2.89
CA LYS A 307 -45.40 37.50 -3.54
C LYS A 307 -44.84 38.69 -2.70
N SER A 308 -43.66 39.29 -2.95
CA SER A 308 -42.71 39.36 -4.11
C SER A 308 -41.29 39.72 -3.56
N ASP A 309 -40.17 39.14 -4.01
CA ASP A 309 -39.25 39.52 -5.14
C ASP A 309 -38.11 40.54 -4.85
N LEU A 310 -37.00 40.40 -5.61
CA LEU A 310 -35.87 41.35 -5.87
C LEU A 310 -34.71 41.61 -4.85
N VAL A 311 -33.69 40.73 -4.90
CA VAL A 311 -32.28 41.01 -5.28
C VAL A 311 -31.65 42.41 -5.05
N ARG A 312 -30.52 42.49 -4.30
CA ARG A 312 -29.29 43.21 -4.75
C ARG A 312 -27.96 42.82 -4.04
N LYS A 313 -26.87 42.89 -4.82
CA LYS A 313 -25.43 42.65 -4.47
C LYS A 313 -24.84 43.59 -3.40
N ARG A 314 -23.81 43.13 -2.67
CA ARG A 314 -22.44 43.70 -2.73
C ARG A 314 -21.34 42.77 -2.19
N ARG A 315 -20.09 43.00 -2.62
CA ARG A 315 -18.83 42.49 -2.01
C ARG A 315 -18.36 43.48 -0.92
N SER A 316 -17.49 43.01 -0.02
CA SER A 316 -16.23 43.72 0.24
C SER A 316 -15.11 42.74 0.58
N ASP A 317 -13.90 43.06 0.14
CA ASP A 317 -12.64 42.40 0.51
C ASP A 317 -12.00 43.17 1.68
N TYR A 318 -11.29 42.50 2.60
CA TYR A 318 -10.36 43.13 3.56
C TYR A 318 -9.15 42.22 3.82
N ARG A 319 -8.02 42.80 4.25
CA ARG A 319 -6.75 42.10 4.55
C ARG A 319 -6.46 42.11 6.06
N ILE A 320 -5.81 41.04 6.51
CA ILE A 320 -4.70 40.99 7.49
C ILE A 320 -4.82 41.88 8.75
N VAL A 321 -4.79 41.26 9.92
CA VAL A 321 -3.77 41.49 10.98
C VAL A 321 -3.73 40.27 11.90
N VAL A 322 -2.55 39.92 12.40
CA VAL A 322 -2.36 38.99 13.50
C VAL A 322 -2.07 39.82 14.74
N GLN A 323 -2.85 39.64 15.81
CA GLN A 323 -2.42 39.99 17.15
C GLN A 323 -3.00 38.97 18.13
N ASP A 324 -2.17 38.57 19.09
CA ASP A 324 -2.47 37.64 20.17
C ASP A 324 -2.78 38.46 21.43
N ASP A 325 -3.78 38.05 22.22
CA ASP A 325 -4.01 38.55 23.57
C ASP A 325 -5.04 37.68 24.32
N THR A 326 -4.68 37.24 25.53
CA THR A 326 -5.46 36.27 26.31
C THR A 326 -6.33 36.91 27.39
N ASN A 327 -7.64 36.69 27.36
CA ASN A 327 -8.35 36.07 28.49
C ASN A 327 -9.77 35.59 28.12
N GLY A 328 -10.25 34.56 28.81
CA GLY A 328 -11.51 33.87 28.44
C GLY A 328 -12.70 34.16 29.34
N LYS A 329 -13.89 33.71 28.90
CA LYS A 329 -15.01 33.37 29.79
C LYS A 329 -15.99 32.39 29.17
N GLU A 330 -16.21 31.29 29.90
CA GLU A 330 -17.48 30.55 30.06
C GLU A 330 -18.21 30.07 28.78
N ASP A 331 -17.87 28.83 28.39
CA ASP A 331 -18.79 27.75 28.00
C ASP A 331 -20.19 28.15 27.50
N ARG A 332 -20.35 28.17 26.17
CA ARG A 332 -21.62 27.83 25.53
C ARG A 332 -21.47 26.49 24.85
N ALA A 333 -22.18 25.49 25.38
CA ALA A 333 -22.18 24.14 24.86
C ALA A 333 -22.49 24.14 23.36
N ILE A 334 -21.52 23.70 22.56
CA ILE A 334 -21.73 23.41 21.14
C ILE A 334 -22.63 22.19 21.09
N THR A 335 -23.82 22.34 20.53
CA THR A 335 -24.77 21.26 20.30
C THR A 335 -24.08 20.08 19.62
N GLU A 336 -24.20 18.88 20.19
CA GLU A 336 -23.54 17.69 19.65
C GLU A 336 -23.97 17.45 18.20
N GLU A 337 -23.00 17.52 17.28
CA GLU A 337 -23.17 17.03 15.90
C GLU A 337 -23.57 15.54 15.96
N PRO A 338 -24.64 15.13 15.24
CA PRO A 338 -25.26 13.84 15.48
C PRO A 338 -24.34 12.68 15.11
N VAL A 339 -24.00 11.85 16.11
CA VAL A 339 -23.23 10.59 16.10
C VAL A 339 -22.57 10.31 14.75
N ALA A 340 -21.29 10.73 14.64
CA ALA A 340 -20.52 10.61 13.42
C ALA A 340 -20.56 9.17 12.87
N LYS A 341 -21.05 9.00 11.64
CA LYS A 341 -21.10 7.71 10.94
C LYS A 341 -19.69 7.12 10.88
N GLN A 342 -19.43 6.14 11.73
CA GLN A 342 -18.08 5.65 11.94
C GLN A 342 -17.64 4.86 10.70
N ILE A 343 -16.56 5.31 10.10
CA ILE A 343 -15.90 4.61 9.01
C ILE A 343 -14.72 3.83 9.59
N GLU A 344 -14.66 2.56 9.20
CA GLU A 344 -13.72 1.57 9.71
C GLU A 344 -12.98 0.95 8.51
N LEU A 345 -11.66 0.97 8.56
CA LEU A 345 -10.81 0.18 7.69
C LEU A 345 -10.90 -1.27 8.12
N THR A 346 -11.38 -2.14 7.23
CA THR A 346 -11.68 -3.54 7.51
C THR A 346 -10.68 -4.53 6.90
N GLY A 347 -9.77 -4.08 6.04
CA GLY A 347 -8.66 -4.88 5.56
C GLY A 347 -8.00 -4.34 4.30
N LEU A 348 -7.08 -5.14 3.75
CA LEU A 348 -6.62 -4.97 2.36
C LEU A 348 -7.34 -5.96 1.45
N ARG A 349 -7.53 -5.55 0.20
CA ARG A 349 -8.29 -6.28 -0.80
C ARG A 349 -7.50 -7.40 -1.46
N GLN A 350 -6.21 -7.18 -1.68
CA GLN A 350 -5.27 -8.10 -2.30
C GLN A 350 -3.93 -8.04 -1.55
N TRP A 351 -3.31 -9.20 -1.34
CA TRP A 351 -2.02 -9.37 -0.66
C TRP A 351 -0.96 -9.90 -1.65
N SER A 352 -1.10 -9.58 -2.94
CA SER A 352 -0.29 -10.15 -4.02
C SER A 352 0.99 -9.37 -4.35
N ASN A 353 1.19 -8.19 -3.78
CA ASN A 353 2.40 -7.36 -3.95
C ASN A 353 3.23 -7.28 -2.64
N CYS A 354 3.48 -8.43 -2.02
CA CYS A 354 4.21 -8.54 -0.76
C CYS A 354 5.73 -8.73 -0.94
N ILE A 355 6.50 -8.06 -0.09
CA ILE A 355 7.95 -8.25 0.07
C ILE A 355 8.34 -8.29 1.56
N PHE A 356 9.58 -8.65 1.85
CA PHE A 356 10.23 -8.46 3.14
C PHE A 356 11.38 -7.46 3.01
N GLY A 357 11.28 -6.31 3.68
CA GLY A 357 12.11 -5.13 3.41
C GLY A 357 11.96 -3.99 4.42
N ASP A 358 12.39 -2.80 4.01
CA ASP A 358 12.15 -1.53 4.72
C ASP A 358 10.67 -1.13 4.57
N PRO A 359 9.90 -0.91 5.65
CA PRO A 359 8.52 -0.44 5.57
C PRO A 359 8.31 0.84 4.75
N LEU A 360 9.34 1.69 4.64
CA LEU A 360 9.29 2.93 3.87
C LEU A 360 9.16 2.74 2.34
N ILE A 361 9.32 1.51 1.81
CA ILE A 361 9.09 1.23 0.38
C ILE A 361 7.60 1.09 0.01
N ALA A 362 6.67 1.10 0.99
CA ALA A 362 5.24 1.15 0.64
C ALA A 362 4.90 2.44 -0.13
N SER A 363 4.15 2.33 -1.23
CA SER A 363 3.91 3.40 -2.21
C SER A 363 3.34 4.66 -1.57
N VAL A 364 2.57 4.52 -0.48
CA VAL A 364 2.03 5.64 0.30
C VAL A 364 3.10 6.63 0.78
N PHE A 365 4.31 6.17 1.16
CA PHE A 365 5.41 7.03 1.59
C PHE A 365 6.07 7.80 0.45
N SER A 366 6.03 7.22 -0.76
CA SER A 366 6.61 7.76 -2.00
C SER A 366 5.64 8.63 -2.81
N LYS A 367 4.50 9.04 -2.23
CA LYS A 367 3.53 9.90 -2.91
C LYS A 367 3.87 11.38 -2.80
N THR A 368 3.48 12.11 -3.83
CA THR A 368 3.33 13.58 -3.79
C THR A 368 1.84 13.94 -3.89
N PRO A 369 1.21 14.56 -2.87
CA PRO A 369 1.77 14.90 -1.55
C PRO A 369 2.08 13.66 -0.70
N SER A 370 2.98 13.83 0.26
CA SER A 370 3.39 12.81 1.23
C SER A 370 2.26 12.39 2.18
N PRO A 371 2.40 11.30 2.95
CA PRO A 371 1.33 10.84 3.85
C PRO A 371 0.88 11.93 4.82
N SER A 372 -0.42 11.95 5.11
CA SER A 372 -1.02 12.96 5.99
C SER A 372 -0.52 12.85 7.43
N VAL A 373 -0.61 13.95 8.19
CA VAL A 373 -0.25 13.99 9.62
C VAL A 373 -1.01 12.92 10.41
N ASP A 374 -2.25 12.63 10.05
CA ASP A 374 -3.05 11.59 10.68
C ASP A 374 -2.60 10.17 10.31
N PHE A 375 -2.14 9.94 9.08
CA PHE A 375 -1.46 8.68 8.72
C PHE A 375 -0.18 8.47 9.52
N TRP A 376 0.70 9.47 9.62
CA TRP A 376 1.92 9.39 10.43
C TRP A 376 1.61 9.15 11.91
N ARG A 377 0.60 9.84 12.45
CA ARG A 377 0.06 9.60 13.80
C ARG A 377 -0.41 8.15 13.97
N GLY A 378 -0.95 7.51 12.93
CA GLY A 378 -1.32 6.10 12.96
C GLY A 378 -0.13 5.13 12.88
N PHE A 379 0.91 5.50 12.13
CA PHE A 379 2.06 4.64 11.85
C PHE A 379 3.14 4.68 12.94
N ASP A 380 3.46 5.85 13.50
CA ASP A 380 4.50 6.00 14.54
C ASP A 380 4.03 5.54 15.93
N ASN A 381 2.76 5.72 16.28
CA ASN A 381 2.24 5.34 17.60
C ASN A 381 2.16 3.82 17.81
N PRO A 382 2.44 3.30 19.02
CA PRO A 382 2.21 1.89 19.34
C PRO A 382 0.74 1.51 19.19
N ILE A 383 0.48 0.24 18.88
CA ILE A 383 -0.88 -0.26 18.71
C ILE A 383 -1.52 -0.38 20.11
N PRO A 384 -2.81 -0.03 20.31
CA PRO A 384 -3.46 -0.20 21.61
C PRO A 384 -3.33 -1.63 22.15
N GLY A 385 -2.99 -1.77 23.44
CA GLY A 385 -2.70 -3.06 24.07
C GLY A 385 -1.30 -3.61 23.79
N GLN A 386 -0.42 -2.85 23.11
CA GLN A 386 1.00 -3.18 22.92
C GLN A 386 1.87 -2.31 23.84
N GLU A 387 2.93 -2.86 24.43
CA GLU A 387 3.80 -2.08 25.31
C GLU A 387 4.47 -0.90 24.57
N THR A 388 4.61 0.22 25.29
CA THR A 388 5.34 1.42 24.87
C THR A 388 6.85 1.21 24.69
N SER A 389 7.36 0.02 25.04
CA SER A 389 8.77 -0.38 25.02
C SER A 389 9.30 -0.77 23.63
N LEU A 390 8.42 -0.96 22.63
CA LEU A 390 8.81 -1.49 21.33
C LEU A 390 9.71 -0.52 20.53
N PRO A 391 10.79 -1.03 19.89
CA PRO A 391 11.67 -0.22 19.08
C PRO A 391 10.93 0.36 17.86
N ASN A 392 11.24 1.62 17.57
CA ASN A 392 10.86 2.32 16.35
C ASN A 392 10.99 1.42 15.11
N ILE A 393 9.95 1.42 14.27
CA ILE A 393 9.86 0.53 13.10
C ILE A 393 10.78 0.99 11.97
N ILE A 394 10.99 2.30 11.84
CA ILE A 394 11.92 2.89 10.88
C ILE A 394 13.33 2.81 11.48
N GLU A 395 14.11 1.85 11.04
CA GLU A 395 15.56 1.80 11.31
C GLU A 395 16.24 2.98 10.60
N ASP A 396 17.29 3.56 11.21
CA ASP A 396 17.96 4.79 10.75
C ASP A 396 16.98 5.87 10.27
N LYS A 397 16.41 6.62 11.23
CA LYS A 397 15.51 7.76 10.92
C LYS A 397 16.23 8.97 10.33
N GLU A 398 17.56 9.05 10.43
CA GLU A 398 18.33 10.20 9.94
C GLU A 398 18.42 10.16 8.40
N ASN A 399 18.86 9.03 7.83
CA ASN A 399 18.98 8.88 6.37
C ASN A 399 17.74 8.24 5.72
N ALA A 400 16.67 7.99 6.50
CA ALA A 400 15.38 7.48 6.00
C ALA A 400 14.83 8.27 4.80
N HIS A 401 15.03 9.58 4.77
CA HIS A 401 14.59 10.46 3.68
C HIS A 401 15.28 10.13 2.34
N ILE A 402 16.55 9.73 2.34
CA ILE A 402 17.29 9.31 1.14
C ILE A 402 16.82 7.92 0.69
N ARG A 403 16.52 7.02 1.63
CA ARG A 403 15.92 5.72 1.30
C ARG A 403 14.55 5.88 0.65
N ILE A 404 13.72 6.82 1.11
CA ILE A 404 12.44 7.18 0.45
C ILE A 404 12.67 7.66 -0.99
N LEU A 405 13.67 8.51 -1.25
CA LEU A 405 14.01 8.91 -2.63
C LEU A 405 14.46 7.73 -3.52
N LEU A 406 15.19 6.75 -2.96
CA LEU A 406 15.51 5.52 -3.69
C LEU A 406 14.25 4.70 -4.00
N TYR A 407 13.28 4.63 -3.08
CA TYR A 407 12.00 3.94 -3.28
C TYR A 407 11.09 4.68 -4.28
N GLU A 408 11.02 6.01 -4.23
CA GLU A 408 10.36 6.85 -5.24
C GLU A 408 10.93 6.60 -6.63
N CYS A 409 12.27 6.50 -6.76
CA CYS A 409 12.93 6.17 -8.02
C CYS A 409 12.49 4.79 -8.55
N TYR A 410 12.40 3.78 -7.68
CA TYR A 410 11.90 2.46 -8.03
C TYR A 410 10.42 2.46 -8.46
N HIS A 411 9.53 3.13 -7.72
CA HIS A 411 8.11 3.21 -8.09
C HIS A 411 7.90 3.97 -9.41
N ALA A 412 8.60 5.09 -9.60
CA ALA A 412 8.57 5.84 -10.86
C ALA A 412 9.06 5.01 -12.06
N LEU A 413 10.00 4.08 -11.87
CA LEU A 413 10.42 3.11 -12.89
C LEU A 413 9.36 2.02 -13.12
N VAL A 414 8.73 1.48 -12.08
CA VAL A 414 7.66 0.47 -12.20
C VAL A 414 6.46 1.03 -12.95
N ASP A 415 6.03 2.24 -12.64
CA ASP A 415 4.95 2.92 -13.36
C ASP A 415 5.35 3.20 -14.82
N LEU A 416 6.53 3.79 -15.04
CA LEU A 416 7.00 4.15 -16.39
C LEU A 416 7.13 2.93 -17.30
N VAL A 417 7.80 1.86 -16.86
CA VAL A 417 7.96 0.63 -17.64
C VAL A 417 6.62 -0.11 -17.77
N GLY A 418 5.75 -0.03 -16.75
CA GLY A 418 4.40 -0.59 -16.76
C GLY A 418 3.49 -0.03 -17.87
N GLU A 419 3.57 1.27 -18.14
CA GLU A 419 2.82 1.90 -19.24
C GLU A 419 3.29 1.42 -20.63
N TYR A 420 4.59 1.16 -20.81
CA TYR A 420 5.12 0.55 -22.04
C TYR A 420 4.77 -0.94 -22.17
N TYR A 421 4.66 -1.68 -21.06
CA TYR A 421 4.22 -3.08 -21.06
C TYR A 421 2.72 -3.23 -21.40
N ARG A 422 1.89 -2.22 -21.07
CA ARG A 422 0.41 -2.32 -21.08
C ARG A 422 -0.28 -1.03 -21.55
N PRO A 423 0.04 -0.48 -22.74
CA PRO A 423 -0.49 0.80 -23.18
C PRO A 423 -2.02 0.87 -23.20
N GLN A 424 -2.56 1.93 -22.61
CA GLN A 424 -3.96 2.35 -22.56
C GLN A 424 -4.12 3.72 -23.25
N ASN A 425 -5.35 4.18 -23.45
CA ASN A 425 -5.67 5.44 -24.14
C ASN A 425 -5.04 6.68 -23.48
N ASP A 426 -4.75 6.64 -22.18
CA ASP A 426 -4.17 7.73 -21.40
C ASP A 426 -2.67 7.52 -21.10
N SER A 427 -2.03 6.46 -21.61
CA SER A 427 -0.66 6.11 -21.28
C SER A 427 0.36 7.19 -21.59
N SER A 428 0.22 7.95 -22.69
CA SER A 428 1.14 9.06 -23.00
C SER A 428 1.17 10.15 -21.91
N MET A 429 0.05 10.36 -21.21
CA MET A 429 0.00 11.30 -20.08
C MET A 429 0.63 10.71 -18.81
N LYS A 430 0.44 9.41 -18.55
CA LYS A 430 1.02 8.70 -17.39
C LYS A 430 2.52 8.48 -17.55
N GLU A 431 2.95 8.04 -18.72
CA GLU A 431 4.35 7.88 -19.16
C GLU A 431 5.12 9.19 -18.97
N LEU A 432 4.56 10.31 -19.47
CA LEU A 432 5.16 11.63 -19.30
C LEU A 432 5.17 12.10 -17.84
N ALA A 433 4.16 11.74 -17.04
CA ALA A 433 4.13 12.05 -15.61
C ALA A 433 5.19 11.23 -14.84
N ALA A 434 5.31 9.93 -15.10
CA ALA A 434 6.30 9.05 -14.50
C ALA A 434 7.73 9.45 -14.89
N ARG A 435 7.97 9.85 -16.15
CA ARG A 435 9.26 10.46 -16.56
C ARG A 435 9.59 11.74 -15.78
N LYS A 436 8.61 12.63 -15.59
CA LYS A 436 8.79 13.89 -14.84
C LYS A 436 9.08 13.61 -13.36
N HIS A 437 8.38 12.65 -12.75
CA HIS A 437 8.63 12.23 -11.38
C HIS A 437 10.02 11.61 -11.22
N LEU A 438 10.39 10.63 -12.06
CA LEU A 438 11.73 10.03 -12.09
C LEU A 438 12.84 11.08 -12.25
N ALA A 439 12.67 12.05 -13.15
CA ALA A 439 13.62 13.15 -13.34
C ALA A 439 13.72 14.07 -12.09
N SER A 440 12.61 14.33 -11.40
CA SER A 440 12.56 15.10 -10.16
C SER A 440 13.25 14.37 -9.00
N VAL A 441 13.06 13.05 -8.89
CA VAL A 441 13.69 12.22 -7.84
C VAL A 441 15.20 12.11 -8.06
N LEU A 442 15.63 11.83 -9.30
CA LEU A 442 17.05 11.82 -9.66
C LEU A 442 17.70 13.20 -9.46
N GLY A 443 16.97 14.29 -9.70
CA GLY A 443 17.42 15.65 -9.41
C GLY A 443 17.66 15.92 -7.91
N GLN A 444 16.77 15.41 -7.04
CA GLN A 444 16.96 15.52 -5.58
C GLN A 444 18.17 14.71 -5.09
N LEU A 445 18.36 13.48 -5.61
CA LEU A 445 19.55 12.66 -5.33
C LEU A 445 20.86 13.34 -5.83
N GLU A 446 20.81 14.05 -6.95
CA GLU A 446 21.92 14.85 -7.49
C GLU A 446 22.25 16.09 -6.65
N GLU A 447 21.30 16.64 -5.87
CA GLU A 447 21.55 17.77 -4.96
C GLU A 447 22.07 17.35 -3.57
N LEU A 448 22.05 16.06 -3.22
CA LEU A 448 22.75 15.51 -2.05
C LEU A 448 24.23 15.26 -2.36
N ASP A 449 25.11 15.35 -1.36
CA ASP A 449 26.55 15.06 -1.46
C ASP A 449 26.87 13.60 -1.14
N ASP A 450 28.15 13.20 -1.24
CA ASP A 450 28.56 11.80 -1.07
C ASP A 450 28.64 11.37 0.41
N MET A 451 28.24 12.27 1.32
CA MET A 451 28.13 12.09 2.78
C MET A 451 26.75 12.56 3.28
N ASP A 452 25.72 12.41 2.43
CA ASP A 452 24.29 12.55 2.74
C ASP A 452 23.82 13.96 3.16
N ARG A 453 24.62 14.99 2.88
CA ARG A 453 24.27 16.40 3.15
C ARG A 453 23.84 17.11 1.88
N GLN A 454 23.02 18.16 1.97
CA GLN A 454 22.78 19.01 0.79
C GLN A 454 24.10 19.58 0.25
N ARG A 455 24.40 19.34 -1.04
CA ARG A 455 25.48 20.01 -1.76
C ARG A 455 25.22 21.52 -1.70
N ARG A 456 26.00 22.23 -0.88
CA ARG A 456 25.97 23.70 -0.87
C ARG A 456 26.27 24.19 -2.28
N ARG A 457 25.25 24.69 -2.99
CA ARG A 457 25.44 25.35 -4.29
C ARG A 457 26.50 26.43 -4.11
N ARG A 458 27.67 26.26 -4.75
CA ARG A 458 28.65 27.34 -4.84
C ARG A 458 27.95 28.53 -5.50
N PRO A 459 28.03 29.75 -4.94
CA PRO A 459 27.45 30.92 -5.58
C PRO A 459 28.00 31.06 -7.00
N SER A 460 27.10 31.18 -7.99
CA SER A 460 27.44 31.37 -9.40
C SER A 460 28.13 32.72 -9.61
N GLY A 461 29.43 32.77 -9.32
CA GLY A 461 30.24 33.99 -9.28
C GLY A 461 31.67 33.75 -8.77
N GLU A 462 31.91 32.73 -7.94
CA GLU A 462 33.27 32.38 -7.54
C GLU A 462 34.03 31.69 -8.69
N MET A 463 34.86 32.48 -9.39
CA MET A 463 35.77 31.99 -10.42
C MET A 463 36.71 30.93 -9.85
N SER A 464 36.90 29.83 -10.60
CA SER A 464 37.82 28.75 -10.20
C SER A 464 39.24 29.28 -9.95
N PRO A 465 40.00 28.74 -8.97
CA PRO A 465 41.31 29.28 -8.58
C PRO A 465 42.31 29.45 -9.74
N ALA A 466 42.22 28.61 -10.77
CA ALA A 466 42.99 28.70 -12.01
C ALA A 466 42.75 29.96 -12.86
N LYS A 467 41.85 30.87 -12.47
CA LYS A 467 41.57 32.15 -13.17
C LYS A 467 41.73 33.40 -12.30
N ARG A 468 42.48 33.34 -11.18
CA ARG A 468 42.99 34.58 -10.56
C ARG A 468 44.14 35.13 -11.41
N PRO A 469 44.11 36.40 -11.86
CA PRO A 469 45.28 37.02 -12.50
C PRO A 469 46.42 37.12 -11.48
N ARG A 470 47.67 36.98 -11.94
CA ARG A 470 48.85 37.26 -11.09
C ARG A 470 48.93 38.75 -10.82
N SER A 471 48.69 39.14 -9.57
CA SER A 471 48.99 40.49 -9.07
C SER A 471 50.48 40.58 -8.69
N GLY A 472 51.18 41.57 -9.24
CA GLY A 472 52.55 41.91 -8.84
C GLY A 472 53.62 41.39 -9.79
N GLN A 473 54.14 42.29 -10.63
CA GLN A 473 55.56 42.33 -10.95
C GLN A 473 55.94 43.81 -11.13
N GLU A 474 56.98 44.26 -10.44
CA GLU A 474 57.43 45.67 -10.47
C GLU A 474 58.17 46.00 -11.77
N SER A 475 58.23 47.29 -12.11
CA SER A 475 58.99 47.81 -13.23
C SER A 475 59.42 49.26 -12.97
N GLU A 476 60.35 49.44 -12.02
CA GLU A 476 61.24 50.61 -12.06
C GLU A 476 62.19 50.51 -13.27
N GLY A 477 62.79 51.63 -13.70
CA GLY A 477 63.96 51.61 -14.59
C GLY A 477 63.74 52.15 -16.02
N ASP A 478 63.95 53.46 -16.15
CA ASP A 478 64.94 54.06 -17.04
C ASP A 478 64.84 53.98 -18.58
N SER A 479 64.47 55.14 -19.15
CA SER A 479 65.40 56.08 -19.84
C SER A 479 65.38 56.23 -21.37
N GLU A 480 65.79 57.46 -21.78
CA GLU A 480 66.07 58.00 -23.13
C GLU A 480 64.91 57.93 -24.15
N SER A 481 64.28 59.06 -24.52
CA SER A 481 64.90 60.27 -25.10
C SER A 481 64.08 61.54 -24.88
#